data_AF-A0A4Q5SQC8-F1
#
_entry.id   AF-A0A4Q5SQC8-F1
#
_cell.length_a   1.000
_cell.length_b   1.000
_cell.length_c   1.000
_cell.angle_alpha   90.00
_cell.angle_beta   90.00
_cell.angle_gamma   90.00
#
_symmetry.space_group_name_H-M   'P 1'
#
loop_
_entity.id
_entity.type
_entity.pdbx_description
1 polymer ?
#
loop_
_entity_poly.entity_id
_entity_poly.type
_entity_poly.pdbx_seq_one_letter_code
_entity_poly.pdbx_strand_id
1 'polypeptide(L)'
;MSKRLIKQVSDKYTIEYNSGNFDNWCIYLTRRGGVRYAPLDDEYFTLLLQLGLTHGYDKIYADFVKVYARTSKTLDETILKLIEETAAGYEEDRYEMEIWFTVIYAGMIAEENKMHTKLGKRIKRLGMHQTLIDKIGPGIAAHFSRNKPWRELDAIMQAKGF
;
A
#
# COMPACT_ATOMS: atom_id res chain seq x y z
N MET A 1 20.90 -13.93 -2.81
CA MET A 1 19.87 -13.47 -1.85
C MET A 1 18.50 -13.87 -2.39
N SER A 2 17.59 -14.32 -1.53
CA SER A 2 16.41 -15.10 -1.91
C SER A 2 15.16 -14.23 -2.09
N LYS A 3 14.47 -14.42 -3.22
CA LYS A 3 13.09 -13.98 -3.44
C LYS A 3 12.21 -14.49 -2.30
N ARG A 4 11.44 -13.59 -1.67
CA ARG A 4 10.52 -13.94 -0.58
C ARG A 4 9.07 -13.73 -1.04
N LEU A 5 8.32 -14.82 -1.17
CA LEU A 5 6.90 -14.76 -1.46
C LEU A 5 6.16 -13.97 -0.36
N ILE A 6 5.28 -13.06 -0.77
CA ILE A 6 4.37 -12.35 0.11
C ILE A 6 2.99 -13.00 0.04
N LYS A 7 2.42 -13.10 -1.16
CA LYS A 7 1.09 -13.70 -1.38
C LYS A 7 0.91 -14.17 -2.82
N GLN A 8 0.08 -15.20 -3.00
CA GLN A 8 -0.54 -15.53 -4.28
C GLN A 8 -2.02 -15.18 -4.24
N VAL A 9 -2.52 -14.50 -5.28
CA VAL A 9 -3.93 -14.09 -5.39
C VAL A 9 -4.56 -14.81 -6.58
N SER A 10 -5.61 -15.59 -6.31
CA SER A 10 -6.39 -16.37 -7.30
C SER A 10 -5.58 -17.31 -8.20
N ASP A 11 -4.39 -17.75 -7.77
CA ASP A 11 -3.41 -18.50 -8.58
C ASP A 11 -2.97 -17.79 -9.89
N LYS A 12 -3.30 -16.50 -10.02
CA LYS A 12 -3.03 -15.68 -11.20
C LYS A 12 -2.02 -14.58 -10.93
N TYR A 13 -1.85 -14.14 -9.69
CA TYR A 13 -0.94 -13.06 -9.34
C TYR A 13 -0.01 -13.48 -8.22
N THR A 14 1.27 -13.17 -8.38
CA THR A 14 2.29 -13.39 -7.36
C THR A 14 2.81 -12.03 -6.90
N ILE A 15 2.82 -11.82 -5.58
CA ILE A 15 3.39 -10.65 -4.92
C ILE A 15 4.57 -11.14 -4.09
N GLU A 16 5.72 -10.51 -4.25
CA GLU A 16 6.97 -10.94 -3.60
C GLU A 16 7.91 -9.77 -3.29
N TYR A 17 8.72 -9.94 -2.25
CA TYR A 17 9.91 -9.12 -2.06
C TYR A 17 11.07 -9.68 -2.87
N ASN A 18 11.89 -8.76 -3.38
CA ASN A 18 13.23 -9.07 -3.87
C ASN A 18 14.14 -7.85 -3.66
N SER A 19 15.44 -8.02 -3.88
CA SER A 19 16.38 -6.91 -3.93
C SER A 19 15.96 -5.92 -5.02
N GLY A 20 15.83 -4.65 -4.64
CA GLY A 20 15.69 -3.51 -5.55
C GLY A 20 17.00 -2.75 -5.67
N ASN A 21 16.93 -1.58 -6.33
CA ASN A 21 18.09 -0.70 -6.48
C ASN A 21 18.55 -0.04 -5.17
N PHE A 22 17.68 0.03 -4.16
CA PHE A 22 17.89 0.82 -2.94
C PHE A 22 17.86 -0.01 -1.65
N ASP A 23 17.06 -1.08 -1.60
CA ASP A 23 16.94 -1.96 -0.44
C ASP A 23 16.45 -3.38 -0.82
N ASN A 24 16.32 -4.25 0.17
CA ASN A 24 15.79 -5.61 0.03
C ASN A 24 14.26 -5.70 0.15
N TRP A 25 13.55 -4.58 0.04
CA TRP A 25 12.10 -4.48 0.27
C TRP A 25 11.33 -4.11 -1.00
N CYS A 26 11.96 -4.18 -2.17
CA CYS A 26 11.27 -3.92 -3.43
C CYS A 26 10.18 -4.97 -3.66
N ILE A 27 8.94 -4.48 -3.79
CA ILE A 27 7.75 -5.28 -4.06
C ILE A 27 7.66 -5.51 -5.56
N TYR A 28 7.44 -6.76 -5.95
CA TYR A 28 7.16 -7.12 -7.33
C TYR A 28 5.80 -7.78 -7.45
N LEU A 29 5.05 -7.37 -8.46
CA LEU A 29 3.80 -7.98 -8.90
C LEU A 29 4.05 -8.70 -10.22
N THR A 30 3.61 -9.94 -10.31
CA THR A 30 3.69 -10.75 -11.53
C THR A 30 2.35 -11.39 -11.80
N ARG A 31 1.73 -11.06 -12.94
CA ARG A 31 0.60 -11.84 -13.46
C ARG A 31 1.13 -13.13 -14.08
N ARG A 32 0.41 -14.25 -13.92
CA ARG A 32 0.77 -15.56 -14.48
C ARG A 32 1.01 -15.44 -16.00
N GLY A 33 2.21 -15.82 -16.43
CA GLY A 33 2.65 -15.70 -17.83
C GLY A 33 2.99 -14.27 -18.28
N GLY A 34 2.87 -13.29 -17.40
CA GLY A 34 3.16 -11.88 -17.66
C GLY A 34 4.55 -11.45 -17.19
N VAL A 35 4.85 -10.18 -17.43
CA VAL A 35 6.11 -9.55 -17.01
C VAL A 35 6.03 -9.17 -15.53
N ARG A 36 7.09 -9.50 -14.81
CA ARG A 36 7.31 -9.07 -13.42
C ARG A 36 7.69 -7.60 -13.40
N TYR A 37 7.02 -6.79 -12.59
CA TYR A 37 7.32 -5.37 -12.43
C TYR A 37 7.15 -4.91 -10.97
N ALA A 38 7.69 -3.74 -10.65
CA ALA A 38 7.52 -3.12 -9.34
C ALA A 38 6.42 -2.05 -9.42
N PRO A 39 5.27 -2.23 -8.73
CA PRO A 39 4.20 -1.23 -8.73
C PRO A 39 4.65 0.08 -8.09
N LEU A 40 4.13 1.18 -8.61
CA LEU A 40 4.43 2.53 -8.13
C LEU A 40 3.30 3.07 -7.24
N ASP A 41 3.64 4.05 -6.39
CA ASP A 41 2.67 4.69 -5.49
C ASP A 41 1.48 5.31 -6.24
N ASP A 42 1.73 5.96 -7.37
CA ASP A 42 0.70 6.55 -8.22
C ASP A 42 -0.24 5.51 -8.83
N GLU A 43 0.26 4.32 -9.18
CA GLU A 43 -0.51 3.24 -9.77
C GLU A 43 -1.57 2.72 -8.80
N TYR A 44 -1.17 2.25 -7.62
CA TYR A 44 -2.15 1.71 -6.68
C TYR A 44 -3.01 2.79 -6.03
N PHE A 45 -2.54 4.04 -5.91
CA PHE A 45 -3.41 5.15 -5.55
C PHE A 45 -4.47 5.44 -6.62
N THR A 46 -4.11 5.36 -7.90
CA THR A 46 -5.06 5.53 -9.01
C THR A 46 -6.13 4.45 -8.99
N LEU A 47 -5.73 3.19 -8.83
CA LEU A 47 -6.66 2.06 -8.85
C LEU A 47 -7.58 2.08 -7.63
N LEU A 48 -7.06 2.36 -6.44
CA LEU A 48 -7.88 2.49 -5.23
C LEU A 48 -8.82 3.71 -5.29
N LEU A 49 -8.41 4.81 -5.94
CA LEU A 49 -9.30 5.94 -6.19
C LEU A 49 -10.43 5.56 -7.16
N GLN A 50 -10.12 4.83 -8.23
CA GLN A 50 -11.13 4.37 -9.19
C GLN A 50 -12.14 3.42 -8.53
N LEU A 51 -11.67 2.44 -7.75
CA LEU A 51 -12.52 1.53 -6.98
C LEU A 51 -13.38 2.28 -5.95
N GLY A 52 -12.89 3.42 -5.44
CA GLY A 52 -13.64 4.28 -4.54
C GLY A 52 -14.88 4.93 -5.17
N LEU A 53 -14.96 5.04 -6.50
CA LEU A 53 -16.18 5.47 -7.20
C LEU A 53 -17.32 4.46 -7.03
N THR A 54 -17.00 3.17 -7.02
CA THR A 54 -17.97 2.08 -6.94
C THR A 54 -18.25 1.71 -5.48
N HIS A 55 -17.22 1.56 -4.67
CA HIS A 55 -17.31 0.98 -3.31
C HIS A 55 -17.32 2.01 -2.19
N GLY A 56 -17.12 3.29 -2.53
CA GLY A 56 -17.05 4.39 -1.58
C GLY A 56 -15.63 4.59 -1.03
N TYR A 57 -15.13 5.82 -1.19
CA TYR A 57 -13.79 6.22 -0.75
C TYR A 57 -13.57 6.07 0.76
N ASP A 58 -14.55 6.44 1.57
CA ASP A 58 -14.46 6.34 3.03
C ASP A 58 -14.38 4.89 3.51
N LYS A 59 -15.09 3.98 2.82
CA LYS A 59 -15.02 2.54 3.08
C LYS A 59 -13.61 2.02 2.81
N ILE A 60 -13.06 2.30 1.62
CA ILE A 60 -11.69 1.88 1.25
C ILE A 60 -10.66 2.45 2.24
N TYR A 61 -10.78 3.74 2.59
CA TYR A 61 -9.86 4.36 3.54
C TYR A 61 -9.97 3.73 4.94
N ALA A 62 -11.19 3.49 5.44
CA ALA A 62 -11.41 2.84 6.73
C ALA A 62 -10.85 1.42 6.76
N ASP A 63 -11.05 0.65 5.69
CA ASP A 63 -10.51 -0.70 5.54
C ASP A 63 -8.98 -0.70 5.46
N PHE A 64 -8.39 0.23 4.69
CA PHE A 64 -6.95 0.46 4.69
C PHE A 64 -6.43 0.80 6.10
N VAL A 65 -7.12 1.65 6.86
CA VAL A 65 -6.72 2.02 8.23
C VAL A 65 -6.70 0.81 9.16
N LYS A 66 -7.59 -0.17 8.98
CA LYS A 66 -7.57 -1.45 9.74
C LYS A 66 -6.28 -2.23 9.48
N VAL A 67 -5.81 -2.28 8.24
CA VAL A 67 -4.54 -2.94 7.85
C VAL A 67 -3.35 -2.14 8.38
N TYR A 68 -3.36 -0.81 8.16
CA TYR A 68 -2.35 0.13 8.62
C TYR A 68 -2.10 0.02 10.13
N ALA A 69 -3.16 -0.01 10.94
CA ALA A 69 -3.05 -0.01 12.40
C ALA A 69 -2.27 -1.22 12.92
N ARG A 70 -2.41 -2.37 12.25
CA ARG A 70 -1.76 -3.65 12.62
C ARG A 70 -0.39 -3.83 11.99
N THR A 71 -0.06 -3.07 10.95
CA THR A 71 1.21 -3.22 10.21
C THR A 71 2.42 -2.89 11.08
N SER A 72 3.46 -3.74 11.03
CA SER A 72 4.72 -3.56 11.72
C SER A 72 5.91 -3.63 10.74
N LYS A 73 7.12 -3.92 11.23
CA LYS A 73 8.34 -4.11 10.43
C LYS A 73 8.43 -5.49 9.78
N THR A 74 7.55 -6.42 10.12
CA THR A 74 7.61 -7.80 9.61
C THR A 74 6.35 -8.17 8.87
N LEU A 75 6.50 -9.03 7.86
CA LEU A 75 5.38 -9.67 7.22
C LEU A 75 4.65 -10.55 8.24
N ASP A 76 3.33 -10.43 8.27
CA ASP A 76 2.42 -11.10 9.20
C ASP A 76 1.27 -11.73 8.43
N GLU A 77 1.17 -13.06 8.51
CA GLU A 77 0.15 -13.85 7.82
C GLU A 77 -1.27 -13.52 8.31
N THR A 78 -1.43 -13.08 9.57
CA THR A 78 -2.73 -12.69 10.10
C THR A 78 -3.24 -11.40 9.45
N ILE A 79 -2.34 -10.50 9.05
CA ILE A 79 -2.69 -9.29 8.30
C ILE A 79 -3.00 -9.62 6.83
N LEU A 80 -2.27 -10.56 6.23
CA LEU A 80 -2.57 -11.05 4.87
C LEU A 80 -3.96 -11.73 4.81
N LYS A 81 -4.34 -12.45 5.87
CA LYS A 81 -5.68 -13.01 6.02
C LYS A 81 -6.74 -11.92 6.22
N LEU A 82 -6.45 -10.93 7.06
CA LEU A 82 -7.33 -9.76 7.22
C LEU A 82 -7.57 -9.06 5.88
N ILE A 83 -6.54 -8.90 5.05
CA ILE A 83 -6.66 -8.30 3.71
C ILE A 83 -7.60 -9.13 2.84
N GLU A 84 -7.47 -10.46 2.85
CA GLU A 84 -8.33 -11.38 2.09
C GLU A 84 -9.80 -11.27 2.52
N GLU A 85 -10.05 -11.35 3.82
CA GLU A 85 -11.39 -11.25 4.40
C GLU A 85 -12.02 -9.87 4.12
N THR A 86 -11.21 -8.81 4.19
CA THR A 86 -11.65 -7.45 3.85
C THR A 86 -11.97 -7.31 2.37
N ALA A 87 -11.11 -7.83 1.50
CA ALA A 87 -11.25 -7.75 0.06
C ALA A 87 -12.46 -8.56 -0.46
N ALA A 88 -12.83 -9.65 0.21
CA ALA A 88 -14.04 -10.42 -0.11
C ALA A 88 -15.33 -9.56 -0.06
N GLY A 89 -15.34 -8.48 0.72
CA GLY A 89 -16.45 -7.52 0.78
C GLY A 89 -16.50 -6.48 -0.35
N TYR A 90 -15.74 -6.69 -1.44
CA TYR A 90 -15.72 -5.84 -2.64
C TYR A 90 -16.19 -6.60 -3.90
N GLU A 91 -16.88 -7.72 -3.73
CA GLU A 91 -17.60 -8.44 -4.78
C GLU A 91 -16.72 -8.81 -5.99
N GLU A 92 -17.05 -8.30 -7.18
CA GLU A 92 -16.32 -8.54 -8.43
C GLU A 92 -14.89 -8.00 -8.40
N ASP A 93 -14.65 -6.93 -7.63
CA ASP A 93 -13.35 -6.29 -7.48
C ASP A 93 -12.50 -6.91 -6.35
N ARG A 94 -12.98 -7.99 -5.71
CA ARG A 94 -12.30 -8.59 -4.55
C ARG A 94 -10.84 -8.90 -4.79
N TYR A 95 -10.48 -9.42 -5.97
CA TYR A 95 -9.09 -9.80 -6.25
C TYR A 95 -8.22 -8.57 -6.50
N GLU A 96 -8.79 -7.53 -7.11
CA GLU A 96 -8.07 -6.27 -7.33
C GLU A 96 -7.81 -5.57 -6.00
N MET A 97 -8.81 -5.50 -5.13
CA MET A 97 -8.67 -5.00 -3.77
C MET A 97 -7.63 -5.78 -2.97
N GLU A 98 -7.67 -7.12 -3.04
CA GLU A 98 -6.70 -7.97 -2.35
C GLU A 98 -5.27 -7.71 -2.82
N ILE A 99 -5.06 -7.56 -4.13
CA ILE A 99 -3.75 -7.22 -4.72
C ILE A 99 -3.26 -5.88 -4.18
N TRP A 100 -4.05 -4.81 -4.31
CA TRP A 100 -3.58 -3.47 -3.96
C TRP A 100 -3.44 -3.24 -2.46
N PHE A 101 -4.28 -3.87 -1.64
CA PHE A 101 -4.09 -3.87 -0.19
C PHE A 101 -2.85 -4.67 0.21
N THR A 102 -2.54 -5.77 -0.45
CA THR A 102 -1.30 -6.52 -0.20
C THR A 102 -0.07 -5.72 -0.63
N VAL A 103 -0.11 -5.06 -1.79
CA VAL A 103 0.98 -4.21 -2.29
C VAL A 103 1.25 -3.05 -1.34
N ILE A 104 0.21 -2.30 -0.92
CA ILE A 104 0.41 -1.17 0.00
C ILE A 104 0.80 -1.64 1.41
N TYR A 105 0.31 -2.81 1.86
CA TYR A 105 0.77 -3.43 3.11
C TYR A 105 2.27 -3.74 3.08
N ALA A 106 2.73 -4.36 2.00
CA ALA A 106 4.15 -4.62 1.80
C ALA A 106 4.97 -3.32 1.68
N GLY A 107 4.42 -2.30 1.00
CA GLY A 107 4.99 -0.97 0.95
C GLY A 107 5.14 -0.30 2.32
N MET A 108 4.16 -0.47 3.21
CA MET A 108 4.24 0.02 4.60
C MET A 108 5.34 -0.67 5.39
N ILE A 109 5.49 -1.99 5.25
CA ILE A 109 6.61 -2.73 5.86
C ILE A 109 7.95 -2.21 5.34
N ALA A 110 8.06 -1.95 4.04
CA ALA A 110 9.27 -1.38 3.45
C ALA A 110 9.61 -0.02 4.08
N GLU A 111 8.63 0.89 4.20
CA GLU A 111 8.82 2.19 4.85
C GLU A 111 9.27 2.09 6.31
N GLU A 112 8.74 1.12 7.06
CA GLU A 112 9.11 0.85 8.46
C GLU A 112 10.55 0.33 8.63
N ASN A 113 11.10 -0.30 7.58
CA ASN A 113 12.45 -0.86 7.59
C ASN A 113 13.50 0.05 6.93
N LYS A 114 13.10 1.18 6.35
CA LYS A 114 14.06 2.15 5.79
C LYS A 114 14.99 2.67 6.88
N MET A 115 16.29 2.62 6.60
CA MET A 115 17.31 3.12 7.52
C MET A 115 17.03 4.60 7.83
N HIS A 116 17.07 4.95 9.12
CA HIS A 116 16.80 6.31 9.62
C HIS A 116 15.41 6.88 9.33
N THR A 117 14.43 6.06 8.93
CA THR A 117 13.04 6.51 8.79
C THR A 117 12.52 7.13 10.10
N LYS A 118 11.84 8.27 9.98
CA LYS A 118 11.20 8.97 11.11
C LYS A 118 9.69 8.82 11.12
N LEU A 119 9.09 8.60 9.94
CA LEU A 119 7.65 8.55 9.75
C LEU A 119 7.15 7.14 9.41
N GLY A 120 8.01 6.27 8.87
CA GLY A 120 7.66 4.88 8.55
C GLY A 120 6.40 4.78 7.69
N LYS A 121 5.52 3.85 8.04
CA LYS A 121 4.26 3.59 7.32
C LYS A 121 3.32 4.80 7.24
N ARG A 122 3.50 5.84 8.08
CA ARG A 122 2.67 7.07 8.03
C ARG A 122 2.76 7.77 6.68
N ILE A 123 3.86 7.59 5.93
CA ILE A 123 3.99 8.10 4.56
C ILE A 123 2.91 7.50 3.64
N LYS A 124 2.68 6.18 3.72
CA LYS A 124 1.64 5.52 2.92
C LYS A 124 0.23 5.93 3.35
N ARG A 125 0.01 6.11 4.65
CA ARG A 125 -1.28 6.63 5.15
C ARG A 125 -1.55 8.06 4.71
N LEU A 126 -0.54 8.93 4.66
CA LEU A 126 -0.70 10.28 4.13
C LEU A 126 -1.10 10.25 2.66
N GLY A 127 -0.43 9.45 1.82
CA GLY A 127 -0.81 9.31 0.41
C GLY A 127 -2.23 8.77 0.21
N MET A 128 -2.64 7.77 0.99
CA MET A 128 -4.01 7.25 0.98
C MET A 128 -5.05 8.29 1.45
N HIS A 129 -4.76 9.04 2.51
CA HIS A 129 -5.64 10.11 2.99
C HIS A 129 -5.77 11.21 1.94
N GLN A 130 -4.66 11.66 1.36
CA GLN A 130 -4.66 12.68 0.32
C GLN A 130 -5.48 12.24 -0.90
N THR A 131 -5.29 10.99 -1.32
CA THR A 131 -5.99 10.45 -2.49
C THR A 131 -7.48 10.25 -2.23
N LEU A 132 -7.83 9.53 -1.17
CA LEU A 132 -9.21 9.08 -0.93
C LEU A 132 -10.05 10.10 -0.16
N ILE A 133 -9.47 10.88 0.75
CA ILE A 133 -10.20 11.82 1.60
C ILE A 133 -10.08 13.25 1.05
N ASP A 134 -8.85 13.73 0.84
CA ASP A 134 -8.62 15.10 0.35
C ASP A 134 -8.90 15.25 -1.16
N LYS A 135 -9.16 14.14 -1.87
CA LYS A 135 -9.40 14.08 -3.33
C LYS A 135 -8.27 14.69 -4.17
N ILE A 136 -7.05 14.61 -3.66
CA ILE A 136 -5.85 15.02 -4.39
C ILE A 136 -5.51 13.94 -5.42
N GLY A 137 -5.10 14.37 -6.61
CA GLY A 137 -4.74 13.46 -7.70
C GLY A 137 -3.64 12.45 -7.28
N PRO A 138 -3.74 11.16 -7.65
CA PRO A 138 -2.81 10.10 -7.26
C PRO A 138 -1.34 10.45 -7.50
N GLY A 139 -1.00 11.01 -8.66
CA GLY A 139 0.38 11.42 -8.97
C GLY A 139 0.91 12.54 -8.08
N ILE A 140 0.04 13.47 -7.65
CA ILE A 140 0.41 14.53 -6.70
C ILE A 140 0.64 13.90 -5.32
N ALA A 141 -0.29 13.06 -4.84
CA ALA A 141 -0.17 12.39 -3.54
C ALA A 141 1.07 11.48 -3.46
N ALA A 142 1.37 10.71 -4.51
CA ALA A 142 2.53 9.83 -4.63
C ALA A 142 3.87 10.56 -4.58
N HIS A 143 3.89 11.86 -4.89
CA HIS A 143 5.11 12.67 -4.91
C HIS A 143 5.14 13.75 -3.82
N PHE A 144 4.05 13.92 -3.07
CA PHE A 144 3.88 14.99 -2.10
C PHE A 144 5.00 15.04 -1.06
N SER A 145 5.43 13.89 -0.56
CA SER A 145 6.44 13.78 0.50
C SER A 145 7.88 13.96 0.02
N ARG A 146 8.14 13.95 -1.29
CA ARG A 146 9.50 14.03 -1.82
C ARG A 146 10.15 15.35 -1.42
N ASN A 147 11.38 15.25 -0.92
CA ASN A 147 12.21 16.39 -0.49
C ASN A 147 11.63 17.26 0.64
N LYS A 148 10.55 16.82 1.30
CA LYS A 148 9.97 17.54 2.44
C LYS A 148 10.63 17.13 3.76
N PRO A 149 10.90 18.07 4.68
CA PRO A 149 11.34 17.73 6.03
C PRO A 149 10.31 16.87 6.76
N TRP A 150 10.76 15.84 7.47
CA TRP A 150 9.85 14.92 8.17
C TRP A 150 8.98 15.62 9.22
N ARG A 151 9.45 16.72 9.83
CA ARG A 151 8.68 17.51 10.82
C ARG A 151 7.49 18.24 10.19
N GLU A 152 7.65 18.73 8.96
CA GLU A 152 6.54 19.35 8.21
C GLU A 152 5.47 18.29 7.91
N LEU A 153 5.91 17.13 7.42
CA LEU A 153 5.02 16.01 7.14
C LEU A 153 4.32 15.51 8.41
N ASP A 154 5.02 15.41 9.53
CA ASP A 154 4.43 15.03 10.83
C ASP A 154 3.32 16.00 11.25
N ALA A 155 3.57 17.32 11.17
CA ALA A 155 2.56 18.33 11.48
C ALA A 155 1.32 18.22 10.58
N ILE A 156 1.51 17.95 9.28
CA ILE A 156 0.41 17.74 8.33
C ILE A 156 -0.41 16.50 8.70
N MET A 157 0.26 15.40 9.05
CA MET A 157 -0.41 14.15 9.46
C MET A 157 -1.21 14.34 10.76
N GLN A 158 -0.62 15.03 11.75
CA GLN A 158 -1.27 15.33 13.02
C GLN A 158 -2.52 16.19 12.83
N ALA A 159 -2.46 17.20 11.96
CA ALA A 159 -3.62 18.02 11.61
C ALA A 159 -4.75 17.21 10.92
N LYS A 160 -4.40 16.07 10.30
CA LYS A 160 -5.35 15.10 9.70
C LYS A 160 -5.78 14.01 10.69
N GLY A 161 -5.31 14.06 11.94
CA GLY A 161 -5.69 13.13 13.00
C GLY A 161 -4.87 11.85 13.09
N PHE A 162 -3.62 11.81 12.60
CA PHE A 162 -2.76 10.62 12.70
C PHE A 162 -1.24 10.83 12.65
#